data_AF-A0A2J6QM74-F1
#
_entry.id   AF-A0A2J6QM74-F1
#
_cell.length_a   1.000
_cell.length_b   1.000
_cell.length_c   1.000
_cell.angle_alpha   90.00
_cell.angle_beta   90.00
_cell.angle_gamma   90.00
#
_symmetry.space_group_name_H-M   'P 1'
#
loop_
_entity.id
_entity.type
_entity.pdbx_description
1 polymer ?
#
loop_
_entity_poly.entity_id
_entity_poly.type
_entity_poly.pdbx_seq_one_letter_code
_entity_poly.pdbx_strand_id
1 'polypeptide(L)'
;MSNSTDLPTDARARLLSHFQSAKGTAEHGQKWDDLWKEGFLPWDKGFPNPALVDLLTERQDLFPSPKSGRRKALVPGCGKGYDVLLLSAFGYDAYGLEISSNALEAARENEKEMDGKGVYETRKGVQKGTVTWLSGDFFADGFLQDVEGEGTFDLIYDYTFLSALPPVMRPAWSKRFVGLLAPEGKVVCVEFPTYKPASTGGPPWALPPKIYLAHLSRPGEELPYGEDGELLESQLGEPSKTGLRRIDHFQPKRTHEIGYNAEGKVTDWVSVWARSS
;
A
#
# COMPACT_ATOMS: atom_id res chain seq x y z
N MET A 1 27.80 -14.05 -10.87
CA MET A 1 27.84 -14.78 -9.59
C MET A 1 27.10 -13.94 -8.56
N SER A 2 25.80 -14.15 -8.42
CA SER A 2 24.94 -13.42 -7.47
C SER A 2 24.75 -14.26 -6.22
N ASN A 3 25.54 -13.99 -5.18
CA ASN A 3 25.22 -14.40 -3.83
C ASN A 3 25.13 -13.13 -2.98
N SER A 4 24.09 -12.34 -3.21
CA SER A 4 23.60 -11.43 -2.19
C SER A 4 22.64 -12.23 -1.33
N THR A 5 23.16 -12.88 -0.29
CA THR A 5 22.33 -13.45 0.76
C THR A 5 21.66 -12.28 1.47
N ASP A 6 20.38 -12.03 1.17
CA ASP A 6 19.52 -11.09 1.91
C ASP A 6 19.28 -11.63 3.32
N LEU A 7 20.28 -11.47 4.19
CA LEU A 7 20.23 -11.88 5.59
C LEU A 7 19.25 -10.95 6.32
N PRO A 8 18.35 -11.49 7.17
CA PRO A 8 17.42 -10.66 7.92
C PRO A 8 18.17 -9.64 8.80
N THR A 9 17.77 -8.37 8.74
CA THR A 9 18.14 -7.40 9.76
C THR A 9 17.53 -7.79 11.10
N ASP A 10 18.07 -7.29 12.22
CA ASP A 10 17.51 -7.53 13.57
C ASP A 10 16.01 -7.19 13.63
N ALA A 11 15.63 -6.09 12.97
CA ALA A 11 14.23 -5.68 12.91
C ALA A 11 13.35 -6.71 12.17
N ARG A 12 13.83 -7.23 11.05
CA ARG A 12 13.12 -8.25 10.26
C ARG A 12 13.06 -9.59 10.98
N ALA A 13 14.13 -9.98 11.67
CA ALA A 13 14.15 -11.19 12.50
C ALA A 13 13.10 -11.10 13.63
N ARG A 14 13.00 -9.94 14.30
CA ARG A 14 11.97 -9.69 15.31
C ARG A 14 10.56 -9.76 14.73
N LEU A 15 10.32 -9.14 13.57
CA LEU A 15 9.02 -9.22 12.88
C LEU A 15 8.66 -10.67 12.56
N LEU A 16 9.57 -11.42 11.96
CA LEU A 16 9.35 -12.82 11.61
C LEU A 16 8.97 -13.65 12.85
N SER A 17 9.74 -13.51 13.94
CA SER A 17 9.46 -14.22 15.20
C SER A 17 8.12 -13.81 15.81
N HIS A 18 7.76 -12.52 15.74
CA HIS A 18 6.50 -12.00 16.28
C HIS A 18 5.29 -12.60 15.58
N PHE A 19 5.32 -12.61 14.24
CA PHE A 19 4.21 -13.11 13.41
C PHE A 19 4.15 -14.64 13.32
N GLN A 20 5.26 -15.36 13.50
CA GLN A 20 5.26 -16.83 13.57
C GLN A 20 4.40 -17.39 14.70
N SER A 21 4.19 -16.60 15.77
CA SER A 21 3.35 -17.00 16.89
C SER A 21 1.84 -16.77 16.67
N ALA A 22 1.44 -16.13 15.56
CA ALA A 22 0.04 -15.86 15.25
C ALA A 22 -0.70 -17.13 14.83
N LYS A 23 -1.89 -17.37 15.38
CA LYS A 23 -2.77 -18.48 15.01
C LYS A 23 -3.71 -18.06 13.87
N GLY A 24 -3.16 -18.09 12.66
CA GLY A 24 -3.89 -17.71 11.45
C GLY A 24 -4.08 -16.19 11.31
N THR A 25 -4.85 -15.79 10.30
CA THR A 25 -4.93 -14.39 9.86
C THR A 25 -5.72 -13.47 10.80
N ALA A 26 -6.62 -14.02 11.61
CA ALA A 26 -7.45 -13.24 12.54
C ALA A 26 -6.63 -12.55 13.65
N GLU A 27 -5.49 -13.11 14.05
CA GLU A 27 -4.62 -12.52 15.08
C GLU A 27 -3.67 -11.46 14.53
N HIS A 28 -3.53 -11.33 13.20
CA HIS A 28 -2.56 -10.40 12.61
C HIS A 28 -2.83 -8.94 12.97
N GLY A 29 -4.10 -8.54 13.06
CA GLY A 29 -4.47 -7.18 13.48
C GLY A 29 -3.93 -6.84 14.87
N GLN A 30 -4.13 -7.74 15.84
CA GLN A 30 -3.60 -7.58 17.19
C GLN A 30 -2.07 -7.60 17.20
N LYS A 31 -1.43 -8.46 16.39
CA LYS A 31 0.03 -8.48 16.27
C LYS A 31 0.60 -7.16 15.78
N TRP A 32 -0.05 -6.48 14.84
CA TRP A 32 0.36 -5.14 14.42
C TRP A 32 0.18 -4.12 15.54
N ASP A 33 -0.96 -4.15 16.24
CA ASP A 33 -1.23 -3.25 17.38
C ASP A 33 -0.22 -3.40 18.52
N ASP A 34 0.21 -4.63 18.83
CA ASP A 34 1.23 -4.90 19.84
C ASP A 34 2.56 -4.17 19.52
N LEU A 35 2.98 -4.16 18.24
CA LEU A 35 4.21 -3.49 17.83
C LEU A 35 4.09 -1.96 17.92
N TRP A 36 2.91 -1.42 17.63
CA TRP A 36 2.61 0.00 17.85
C TRP A 36 2.69 0.38 19.32
N LYS A 37 2.06 -0.42 20.19
CA LYS A 37 2.10 -0.23 21.65
C LYS A 37 3.52 -0.29 22.20
N GLU A 38 4.38 -1.14 21.63
CA GLU A 38 5.80 -1.26 21.99
C GLU A 38 6.69 -0.15 21.41
N GLY A 39 6.16 0.67 20.49
CA GLY A 39 6.95 1.67 19.76
C GLY A 39 7.97 1.07 18.78
N PHE A 40 7.82 -0.20 18.41
CA PHE A 40 8.71 -0.87 17.46
C PHE A 40 8.18 -0.71 16.03
N LEU A 41 8.62 0.36 15.36
CA LEU A 41 8.07 0.82 14.08
C LEU A 41 9.13 0.85 12.95
N PRO A 42 9.84 -0.25 12.62
CA PRO A 42 10.92 -0.23 11.63
C PRO A 42 10.47 0.10 10.19
N TRP A 43 9.16 0.00 9.91
CA TRP A 43 8.57 0.38 8.62
C TRP A 43 8.33 1.89 8.49
N ASP A 44 8.17 2.61 9.60
CA ASP A 44 7.93 4.05 9.61
C ASP A 44 9.18 4.81 9.14
N LYS A 45 9.02 5.68 8.14
CA LYS A 45 10.10 6.48 7.53
C LYS A 45 10.04 7.96 7.90
N GLY A 46 8.99 8.41 8.58
CA GLY A 46 8.85 9.79 9.03
C GLY A 46 8.37 10.80 7.97
N PHE A 47 8.16 10.38 6.73
CA PHE A 47 7.71 11.24 5.63
C PHE A 47 7.01 10.43 4.52
N PRO A 48 6.29 11.10 3.58
CA PRO A 48 5.61 10.42 2.48
C PRO A 48 6.61 9.77 1.51
N ASN A 49 6.22 8.67 0.86
CA ASN A 49 7.13 8.04 -0.09
C ASN A 49 7.47 9.00 -1.25
N PRO A 50 8.76 9.31 -1.51
CA PRO A 50 9.17 10.19 -2.60
C PRO A 50 8.64 9.77 -3.98
N ALA A 51 8.44 8.47 -4.20
CA ALA A 51 7.87 7.95 -5.44
C ALA A 51 6.44 8.42 -5.67
N LEU A 52 5.62 8.48 -4.60
CA LEU A 52 4.25 9.01 -4.68
C LEU A 52 4.24 10.52 -4.91
N VAL A 53 5.14 11.26 -4.25
CA VAL A 53 5.31 12.70 -4.46
C VAL A 53 5.60 12.98 -5.93
N ASP A 54 6.59 12.30 -6.50
CA ASP A 54 7.02 12.52 -7.89
C ASP A 54 5.91 12.08 -8.88
N LEU A 55 5.23 10.97 -8.63
CA LEU A 55 4.10 10.49 -9.44
C LEU A 55 2.96 11.53 -9.50
N LEU A 56 2.49 12.02 -8.36
CA LEU A 56 1.43 13.04 -8.30
C LEU A 56 1.88 14.38 -8.90
N THR A 57 3.19 14.65 -8.90
CA THR A 57 3.77 15.87 -9.44
C THR A 57 3.86 15.86 -10.95
N GLU A 58 4.49 14.83 -11.48
CA GLU A 58 4.97 14.79 -12.85
C GLU A 58 4.03 14.04 -13.78
N ARG A 59 3.16 13.17 -13.25
CA ARG A 59 2.31 12.26 -14.04
C ARG A 59 0.82 12.52 -13.86
N GLN A 60 0.44 13.79 -13.93
CA GLN A 60 -0.96 14.22 -13.84
C GLN A 60 -1.84 13.64 -14.97
N ASP A 61 -1.22 13.21 -16.08
CA ASP A 61 -1.88 12.48 -17.17
C ASP A 61 -2.54 11.17 -16.70
N LEU A 62 -2.00 10.53 -15.67
CA LEU A 62 -2.54 9.28 -15.10
C LEU A 62 -3.73 9.52 -14.17
N PHE A 63 -3.91 10.76 -13.70
CA PHE A 63 -4.94 11.15 -12.73
C PHE A 63 -5.77 12.31 -13.29
N PRO A 64 -6.61 12.08 -14.31
CA PRO A 64 -7.42 13.12 -14.90
C PRO A 64 -8.33 13.79 -13.86
N SER A 65 -8.60 15.07 -14.06
CA SER A 65 -9.48 15.85 -13.18
C SER A 65 -10.86 15.21 -13.09
N PRO A 66 -11.48 15.19 -11.90
CA PRO A 66 -12.82 14.65 -11.75
C PRO A 66 -13.82 15.44 -12.61
N LYS A 67 -14.83 14.76 -13.15
CA LYS A 67 -15.93 15.40 -13.89
C LYS A 67 -16.81 16.24 -12.97
N SER A 68 -16.92 15.86 -11.69
CA SER A 68 -17.60 16.61 -10.63
C SER A 68 -17.08 16.19 -9.25
N GLY A 69 -17.20 17.09 -8.27
CA GLY A 69 -16.80 16.83 -6.89
C GLY A 69 -15.29 16.72 -6.68
N ARG A 70 -14.89 16.46 -5.43
CA ARG A 70 -13.49 16.17 -5.08
C ARG A 70 -13.26 14.67 -5.14
N ARG A 71 -12.06 14.27 -5.57
CA ARG A 71 -11.66 12.86 -5.62
C ARG A 71 -11.40 12.32 -4.22
N LYS A 72 -11.80 11.08 -3.97
CA LYS A 72 -11.50 10.36 -2.72
C LYS A 72 -10.28 9.47 -2.89
N ALA A 73 -9.39 9.46 -1.91
CA ALA A 73 -8.23 8.57 -1.90
C ALA A 73 -8.20 7.70 -0.63
N LEU A 74 -7.89 6.42 -0.76
CA LEU A 74 -7.73 5.48 0.36
C LEU A 74 -6.26 5.04 0.48
N VAL A 75 -5.74 5.09 1.71
CA VAL A 75 -4.47 4.46 2.10
C VAL A 75 -4.78 3.38 3.16
N PRO A 76 -4.83 2.09 2.80
CA PRO A 76 -5.00 1.00 3.76
C PRO A 76 -3.70 0.72 4.51
N GLY A 77 -3.79 0.43 5.81
CA GLY A 77 -2.63 0.27 6.69
C GLY A 77 -1.81 1.56 6.78
N CYS A 78 -2.47 2.70 7.01
CA CYS A 78 -1.85 4.01 6.84
C CYS A 78 -0.78 4.35 7.88
N GLY A 79 -0.68 3.63 9.01
CA GLY A 79 0.25 3.94 10.09
C GLY A 79 0.09 5.39 10.58
N LYS A 80 1.19 6.17 10.63
CA LYS A 80 1.12 7.61 10.99
C LYS A 80 0.56 8.52 9.88
N GLY A 81 0.20 7.95 8.73
CA GLY A 81 -0.59 8.64 7.72
C GLY A 81 0.13 9.71 6.90
N TYR A 82 1.47 9.65 6.78
CA TYR A 82 2.23 10.60 5.96
C TYR A 82 1.70 10.71 4.52
N ASP A 83 1.44 9.57 3.87
CA ASP A 83 0.89 9.55 2.51
C ASP A 83 -0.58 10.03 2.44
N VAL A 84 -1.35 9.91 3.53
CA VAL A 84 -2.71 10.45 3.64
C VAL A 84 -2.67 11.98 3.65
N LEU A 85 -1.78 12.56 4.45
CA LEU A 85 -1.56 14.01 4.50
C LEU A 85 -1.08 14.55 3.15
N LEU A 86 -0.20 13.80 2.47
CA LEU A 86 0.23 14.13 1.11
C LEU A 86 -0.95 14.17 0.14
N LEU A 87 -1.79 13.13 0.12
CA LEU A 87 -2.95 13.07 -0.77
C LEU A 87 -3.94 14.21 -0.50
N SER A 88 -4.17 14.56 0.77
CA SER A 88 -4.96 15.75 1.15
C SER A 88 -4.34 17.04 0.59
N ALA A 89 -3.02 17.21 0.68
CA ALA A 89 -2.32 18.37 0.12
C ALA A 89 -2.42 18.47 -1.42
N PHE A 90 -2.59 17.32 -2.09
CA PHE A 90 -2.87 17.23 -3.53
C PHE A 90 -4.37 17.38 -3.88
N GLY A 91 -5.20 17.69 -2.89
CA GLY A 91 -6.61 18.02 -3.08
C GLY A 91 -7.54 16.81 -3.17
N TYR A 92 -7.14 15.65 -2.66
CA TYR A 92 -8.05 14.52 -2.43
C TYR A 92 -8.71 14.64 -1.06
N ASP A 93 -9.98 14.24 -0.95
CA ASP A 93 -10.52 13.85 0.35
C ASP A 93 -9.90 12.49 0.71
N ALA A 94 -8.95 12.52 1.63
CA ALA A 94 -8.02 11.43 1.89
C ALA A 94 -8.46 10.64 3.14
N TYR A 95 -8.52 9.32 2.98
CA TYR A 95 -8.94 8.38 4.01
C TYR A 95 -7.76 7.48 4.38
N GLY A 96 -7.34 7.54 5.63
CA GLY A 96 -6.36 6.60 6.19
C GLY A 96 -7.08 5.51 6.96
N LEU A 97 -7.00 4.26 6.50
CA LEU A 97 -7.59 3.12 7.18
C LEU A 97 -6.52 2.35 7.95
N GLU A 98 -6.76 2.10 9.23
CA GLU A 98 -5.84 1.38 10.10
C GLU A 98 -6.60 0.58 11.16
N ILE A 99 -6.07 -0.59 11.51
CA ILE A 99 -6.68 -1.50 12.50
C ILE A 99 -6.20 -1.20 13.91
N SER A 100 -4.97 -0.68 14.06
CA SER A 100 -4.40 -0.32 15.36
C SER A 100 -4.90 1.06 15.82
N SER A 101 -5.51 1.11 17.01
CA SER A 101 -5.91 2.37 17.63
C SER A 101 -4.70 3.21 18.03
N ASN A 102 -3.60 2.58 18.47
CA ASN A 102 -2.33 3.24 18.78
C ASN A 102 -1.72 3.93 17.53
N ALA A 103 -1.78 3.26 16.38
CA ALA A 103 -1.34 3.85 15.11
C ALA A 103 -2.18 5.07 14.70
N LEU A 104 -3.50 4.97 14.87
CA LEU A 104 -4.41 6.07 14.57
C LEU A 104 -4.23 7.26 15.52
N GLU A 105 -3.89 7.03 16.79
CA GLU A 105 -3.51 8.09 17.72
C GLU A 105 -2.26 8.81 17.21
N ALA A 106 -1.21 8.04 16.87
CA ALA A 106 0.02 8.58 16.28
C ALA A 106 -0.23 9.32 14.94
N ALA A 107 -1.18 8.87 14.12
CA ALA A 107 -1.57 9.54 12.88
C ALA A 107 -2.20 10.92 13.15
N ARG A 108 -3.08 11.02 14.14
CA ARG A 108 -3.71 12.29 14.54
C ARG A 108 -2.71 13.24 15.19
N GLU A 109 -1.76 12.73 15.96
CA GLU A 109 -0.66 13.52 16.50
C GLU A 109 0.22 14.07 15.37
N ASN A 110 0.59 13.21 14.41
CA ASN A 110 1.37 13.61 13.24
C ASN A 110 0.64 14.67 12.40
N GLU A 111 -0.68 14.51 12.17
CA GLU A 111 -1.48 15.53 11.47
C GLU A 111 -1.39 16.90 12.16
N LYS A 112 -1.56 16.95 13.49
CA LYS A 112 -1.43 18.18 14.27
C LYS A 112 0.00 18.75 14.22
N GLU A 113 1.00 17.89 14.33
CA GLU A 113 2.40 18.30 14.32
C GLU A 113 2.82 18.86 12.95
N MET A 114 2.22 18.36 11.88
CA MET A 114 2.50 18.77 10.51
C MET A 114 1.64 19.96 10.05
N ASP A 115 0.61 20.33 10.80
CA ASP A 115 -0.19 21.50 10.50
C ASP A 115 0.67 22.79 10.52
N GLY A 116 0.50 23.62 9.50
CA GLY A 116 1.33 24.80 9.29
C GLY A 116 2.80 24.55 8.91
N LYS A 117 3.28 23.29 8.86
CA LYS A 117 4.59 22.96 8.31
C LYS A 117 4.50 22.89 6.78
N GLY A 118 5.44 23.54 6.09
CA GLY A 118 5.45 23.62 4.62
C GLY A 118 5.55 22.30 3.86
N VAL A 119 5.77 21.18 4.57
CA VAL A 119 5.92 19.83 4.02
C VAL A 119 4.64 19.35 3.29
N TYR A 120 3.47 19.81 3.74
CA TYR A 120 2.16 19.47 3.14
C TYR A 120 1.43 20.70 2.59
N GLU A 121 2.19 21.69 2.13
CA GLU A 121 1.62 22.85 1.44
C GLU A 121 0.96 22.44 0.12
N THR A 122 -0.21 23.01 -0.14
CA THR A 122 -0.91 22.77 -1.40
C THR A 122 -0.28 23.59 -2.51
N ARG A 123 -0.40 23.08 -3.74
CA ARG A 123 0.00 23.84 -4.92
C ARG A 123 -0.93 25.01 -5.14
N LYS A 124 -0.41 26.06 -5.78
CA LYS A 124 -1.22 27.20 -6.23
C LYS A 124 -2.40 26.72 -7.06
N GLY A 125 -3.61 27.10 -6.65
CA GLY A 125 -4.85 26.71 -7.31
C GLY A 125 -5.43 25.35 -6.89
N VAL A 126 -4.78 24.64 -5.97
CA VAL A 126 -5.30 23.40 -5.39
C VAL A 126 -5.81 23.69 -3.98
N GLN A 127 -7.09 23.42 -3.74
CA GLN A 127 -7.66 23.42 -2.40
C GLN A 127 -7.26 22.13 -1.68
N LYS A 128 -6.76 22.25 -0.44
CA LYS A 128 -6.49 21.09 0.43
C LYS A 128 -7.77 20.29 0.65
N GLY A 129 -7.72 18.98 0.47
CA GLY A 129 -8.84 18.09 0.75
C GLY A 129 -8.91 17.69 2.23
N THR A 130 -9.98 17.02 2.63
CA THR A 130 -10.14 16.56 4.01
C THR A 130 -9.22 15.38 4.33
N VAL A 131 -9.00 15.15 5.61
CA VAL A 131 -8.34 13.95 6.14
C VAL A 131 -9.32 13.25 7.07
N THR A 132 -9.58 11.98 6.81
CA THR A 132 -10.46 11.14 7.63
C THR A 132 -9.72 9.88 8.06
N TRP A 133 -9.58 9.71 9.38
CA TRP A 133 -8.94 8.56 9.99
C TRP A 133 -9.97 7.47 10.33
N LEU A 134 -9.93 6.37 9.59
CA LEU A 134 -10.86 5.26 9.70
C LEU A 134 -10.25 4.14 10.56
N SER A 135 -10.99 3.74 11.60
CA SER A 135 -10.64 2.57 12.42
C SER A 135 -11.36 1.35 11.88
N GLY A 136 -10.62 0.35 11.41
CA GLY A 136 -11.26 -0.88 10.94
C GLY A 136 -10.32 -1.87 10.25
N ASP A 137 -10.87 -3.07 10.05
CA ASP A 137 -10.25 -4.09 9.24
C ASP A 137 -10.50 -3.79 7.75
N PHE A 138 -9.42 -3.72 6.96
CA PHE A 138 -9.49 -3.55 5.51
C PHE A 138 -10.34 -4.61 4.81
N PHE A 139 -10.44 -5.82 5.39
CA PHE A 139 -11.21 -6.93 4.83
C PHE A 139 -12.70 -6.92 5.25
N ALA A 140 -13.11 -5.97 6.09
CA ALA A 140 -14.50 -5.79 6.53
C ALA A 140 -15.12 -4.49 5.97
N ASP A 141 -16.44 -4.41 5.97
CA ASP A 141 -17.17 -3.23 5.46
C ASP A 141 -17.47 -2.17 6.53
N GLY A 142 -17.18 -2.47 7.81
CA GLY A 142 -17.58 -1.61 8.93
C GLY A 142 -17.07 -0.17 8.81
N PHE A 143 -15.87 0.05 8.26
CA PHE A 143 -15.32 1.40 8.08
C PHE A 143 -16.02 2.21 6.98
N LEU A 144 -16.76 1.58 6.07
CA LEU A 144 -17.41 2.26 4.94
C LEU A 144 -18.55 3.17 5.39
N GLN A 145 -19.12 2.93 6.56
CA GLN A 145 -20.15 3.81 7.14
C GLN A 145 -19.64 5.24 7.38
N ASP A 146 -18.32 5.40 7.55
CA ASP A 146 -17.65 6.68 7.80
C ASP A 146 -17.01 7.26 6.52
N VAL A 147 -17.29 6.65 5.36
CA VAL A 147 -16.85 7.11 4.04
C VAL A 147 -18.00 7.83 3.35
N GLU A 148 -17.74 9.03 2.85
CA GLU A 148 -18.77 9.82 2.16
C GLU A 148 -19.15 9.20 0.80
N GLY A 149 -20.46 9.13 0.53
CA GLY A 149 -21.01 8.65 -0.74
C GLY A 149 -21.10 7.13 -0.84
N GLU A 150 -20.77 6.57 -2.00
CA GLU A 150 -20.96 5.14 -2.31
C GLU A 150 -19.89 4.20 -1.73
N GLY A 151 -19.02 4.69 -0.83
CA GLY A 151 -17.95 3.87 -0.24
C GLY A 151 -16.86 3.43 -1.23
N THR A 152 -16.71 4.11 -2.37
CA THR A 152 -15.68 3.84 -3.39
C THR A 152 -14.70 5.00 -3.55
N PHE A 153 -13.49 4.71 -4.02
CA PHE A 153 -12.37 5.65 -4.07
C PHE A 153 -11.82 5.83 -5.48
N ASP A 154 -11.47 7.07 -5.82
CA ASP A 154 -10.85 7.43 -7.09
C ASP A 154 -9.36 7.07 -7.14
N LEU A 155 -8.73 6.95 -5.96
CA LEU A 155 -7.37 6.47 -5.80
C LEU A 155 -7.29 5.50 -4.62
N ILE A 156 -6.65 4.35 -4.79
CA ILE A 156 -6.23 3.49 -3.68
C ILE A 156 -4.72 3.32 -3.77
N TYR A 157 -3.99 3.62 -2.70
CA TYR A 157 -2.53 3.60 -2.67
C TYR A 157 -2.01 2.48 -1.78
N ASP A 158 -1.31 1.51 -2.35
CA ASP A 158 -0.65 0.41 -1.64
C ASP A 158 0.86 0.68 -1.54
N TYR A 159 1.34 0.92 -0.33
CA TYR A 159 2.77 0.86 -0.03
C TYR A 159 2.98 0.31 1.36
N THR A 160 3.84 -0.71 1.48
CA THR A 160 4.06 -1.51 2.69
C THR A 160 2.83 -2.25 3.26
N PHE A 161 1.64 -2.10 2.65
CA PHE A 161 0.43 -2.80 3.08
C PHE A 161 0.38 -4.25 2.59
N LEU A 162 0.40 -4.52 1.27
CA LEU A 162 0.40 -5.92 0.78
C LEU A 162 1.59 -6.73 1.34
N SER A 163 2.74 -6.08 1.51
CA SER A 163 3.95 -6.75 2.01
C SER A 163 3.82 -7.16 3.49
N ALA A 164 2.93 -6.53 4.23
CA ALA A 164 2.61 -6.85 5.63
C ALA A 164 1.66 -8.05 5.76
N LEU A 165 0.96 -8.43 4.67
CA LEU A 165 -0.03 -9.50 4.68
C LEU A 165 0.60 -10.85 4.32
N PRO A 166 0.23 -11.96 5.01
CA PRO A 166 0.65 -13.29 4.62
C PRO A 166 0.09 -13.65 3.23
N PRO A 167 0.79 -14.48 2.42
CA PRO A 167 0.40 -14.77 1.04
C PRO A 167 -1.03 -15.26 0.84
N VAL A 168 -1.57 -16.00 1.81
CA VAL A 168 -2.96 -16.50 1.82
C VAL A 168 -4.01 -15.39 1.79
N MET A 169 -3.65 -14.15 2.13
CA MET A 169 -4.55 -12.99 2.11
C MET A 169 -4.51 -12.20 0.80
N ARG A 170 -3.59 -12.52 -0.12
CA ARG A 170 -3.44 -11.79 -1.40
C ARG A 170 -4.69 -11.85 -2.30
N PRO A 171 -5.44 -12.98 -2.39
CA PRO A 171 -6.71 -13.03 -3.10
C PRO A 171 -7.74 -12.07 -2.49
N ALA A 172 -7.90 -12.09 -1.16
CA ALA A 172 -8.81 -11.19 -0.47
C ALA A 172 -8.40 -9.72 -0.66
N TRP A 173 -7.09 -9.42 -0.60
CA TRP A 173 -6.56 -8.08 -0.82
C TRP A 173 -6.91 -7.55 -2.22
N SER A 174 -6.64 -8.33 -3.28
CA SER A 174 -6.93 -7.89 -4.65
C SER A 174 -8.43 -7.72 -4.88
N LYS A 175 -9.26 -8.60 -4.31
CA LYS A 175 -10.72 -8.47 -4.35
C LYS A 175 -11.18 -7.16 -3.71
N ARG A 176 -10.63 -6.79 -2.55
CA ARG A 176 -10.95 -5.54 -1.86
C ARG A 176 -10.52 -4.32 -2.66
N PHE A 177 -9.31 -4.31 -3.19
CA PHE A 177 -8.84 -3.22 -4.07
C PHE A 177 -9.77 -3.01 -5.26
N VAL A 178 -10.20 -4.09 -5.94
CA VAL A 178 -11.14 -3.98 -7.07
C VAL A 178 -12.55 -3.59 -6.63
N GLY A 179 -13.03 -4.08 -5.49
CA GLY A 179 -14.36 -3.77 -4.98
C GLY A 179 -14.51 -2.31 -4.53
N LEU A 180 -13.47 -1.75 -3.93
CA LEU A 180 -13.46 -0.39 -3.39
C LEU A 180 -13.13 0.69 -4.44
N LEU A 181 -12.67 0.30 -5.64
CA LEU A 181 -12.26 1.24 -6.67
C LEU A 181 -13.46 1.84 -7.41
N ALA A 182 -13.53 3.15 -7.52
CA ALA A 182 -14.51 3.84 -8.36
C ALA A 182 -14.36 3.44 -9.85
N PRO A 183 -15.39 3.64 -10.70
CA PRO A 183 -15.34 3.24 -12.12
C PRO A 183 -14.14 3.78 -12.91
N GLU A 184 -13.76 5.05 -12.68
CA GLU A 184 -12.60 5.70 -13.32
C GLU A 184 -11.37 5.73 -12.41
N GLY A 185 -11.44 5.04 -11.26
CA GLY A 185 -10.41 5.06 -10.23
C GLY A 185 -9.06 4.48 -10.69
N LYS A 186 -8.02 4.79 -9.91
CA LYS A 186 -6.67 4.26 -10.08
C LYS A 186 -6.22 3.53 -8.82
N VAL A 187 -5.53 2.42 -9.00
CA VAL A 187 -4.71 1.83 -7.93
C VAL A 187 -3.27 2.20 -8.23
N VAL A 188 -2.54 2.68 -7.22
CA VAL A 188 -1.10 2.90 -7.29
C VAL A 188 -0.46 1.97 -6.28
N CYS A 189 0.52 1.19 -6.73
CA CYS A 189 1.31 0.33 -5.85
C CYS A 189 2.78 0.75 -5.94
N VAL A 190 3.42 0.97 -4.79
CA VAL A 190 4.88 0.94 -4.70
C VAL A 190 5.26 -0.49 -4.34
N GLU A 191 5.79 -1.19 -5.33
CA GLU A 191 6.12 -2.60 -5.26
C GLU A 191 7.42 -2.77 -4.49
N PHE A 192 7.30 -3.28 -3.27
CA PHE A 192 8.38 -3.45 -2.31
C PHE A 192 8.06 -4.62 -1.37
N PRO A 193 9.05 -5.41 -0.93
CA PRO A 193 10.43 -5.53 -1.43
C PRO A 193 10.51 -6.45 -2.66
N THR A 194 11.28 -6.03 -3.68
CA THR A 194 11.43 -6.76 -4.97
C THR A 194 12.73 -7.56 -5.08
N TYR A 195 13.68 -7.33 -4.16
CA TYR A 195 15.04 -7.86 -4.22
C TYR A 195 15.25 -9.17 -3.46
N LYS A 196 14.29 -9.58 -2.62
CA LYS A 196 14.43 -10.73 -1.72
C LYS A 196 13.67 -11.98 -2.23
N PRO A 197 14.20 -13.20 -2.02
CA PRO A 197 13.48 -14.42 -2.38
C PRO A 197 12.21 -14.63 -1.53
N ALA A 198 11.18 -15.25 -2.11
CA ALA A 198 9.92 -15.54 -1.40
C ALA A 198 10.11 -16.44 -0.18
N SER A 199 11.01 -17.43 -0.29
CA SER A 199 11.35 -18.40 0.77
C SER A 199 11.85 -17.78 2.08
N THR A 200 12.28 -16.52 2.03
CA THR A 200 12.78 -15.80 3.20
C THR A 200 11.68 -15.24 4.12
N GLY A 201 10.40 -15.50 3.80
CA GLY A 201 9.24 -15.21 4.64
C GLY A 201 8.91 -13.72 4.76
N GLY A 202 8.05 -13.38 5.72
CA GLY A 202 7.67 -12.00 6.04
C GLY A 202 6.99 -11.90 7.41
N PRO A 203 6.49 -10.71 7.77
CA PRO A 203 6.57 -9.46 7.02
C PRO A 203 7.96 -8.76 7.10
N PRO A 204 8.35 -7.97 6.09
CA PRO A 204 7.67 -7.84 4.80
C PRO A 204 7.92 -9.06 3.90
N TRP A 205 6.85 -9.54 3.27
CA TRP A 205 6.88 -10.61 2.26
C TRP A 205 7.44 -10.10 0.93
N ALA A 206 8.11 -10.96 0.15
CA ALA A 206 8.60 -10.58 -1.17
C ALA A 206 7.44 -10.23 -2.11
N LEU A 207 7.55 -9.11 -2.82
CA LEU A 207 6.55 -8.62 -3.77
C LEU A 207 7.21 -8.13 -5.08
N PRO A 208 7.85 -9.03 -5.86
CA PRO A 208 8.25 -8.67 -7.21
C PRO A 208 7.03 -8.32 -8.07
N PRO A 209 7.19 -7.55 -9.17
CA PRO A 209 6.09 -7.06 -10.00
C PRO A 209 5.08 -8.11 -10.47
N LYS A 210 5.54 -9.36 -10.67
CA LYS A 210 4.69 -10.49 -11.06
C LYS A 210 3.55 -10.77 -10.06
N ILE A 211 3.75 -10.50 -8.76
CA ILE A 211 2.72 -10.74 -7.73
C ILE A 211 1.55 -9.77 -7.88
N TYR A 212 1.83 -8.48 -8.05
CA TYR A 212 0.80 -7.47 -8.30
C TYR A 212 0.06 -7.75 -9.61
N LEU A 213 0.80 -8.08 -10.68
CA LEU A 213 0.19 -8.46 -11.97
C LEU A 213 -0.71 -9.66 -11.87
N ALA A 214 -0.30 -10.70 -11.15
CA ALA A 214 -1.09 -11.91 -11.03
C ALA A 214 -2.41 -11.67 -10.28
N HIS A 215 -2.34 -11.01 -9.12
CA HIS A 215 -3.48 -10.82 -8.22
C HIS A 215 -4.43 -9.70 -8.65
N LEU A 216 -3.93 -8.53 -9.08
CA LEU A 216 -4.81 -7.44 -9.50
C LEU A 216 -5.53 -7.73 -10.81
N SER A 217 -4.97 -8.58 -11.69
CA SER A 217 -5.66 -9.01 -12.90
C SER A 217 -6.60 -10.20 -12.68
N ARG A 218 -6.60 -10.83 -11.48
CA ARG A 218 -7.43 -11.99 -11.09
C ARG A 218 -7.97 -11.81 -9.66
N PRO A 219 -8.73 -10.72 -9.42
CA PRO A 219 -9.09 -10.31 -8.06
C PRO A 219 -9.91 -11.38 -7.35
N GLY A 220 -9.44 -11.82 -6.18
CA GLY A 220 -10.13 -12.82 -5.36
C GLY A 220 -9.87 -14.28 -5.73
N GLU A 221 -9.03 -14.56 -6.73
CA GLU A 221 -8.69 -15.93 -7.10
C GLU A 221 -7.53 -16.47 -6.25
N GLU A 222 -7.67 -17.70 -5.78
CA GLU A 222 -6.54 -18.46 -5.22
C GLU A 222 -5.57 -18.81 -6.34
N LEU A 223 -4.33 -18.38 -6.22
CA LEU A 223 -3.29 -18.58 -7.24
C LEU A 223 -2.28 -19.65 -6.79
N PRO A 224 -1.71 -20.43 -7.73
CA PRO A 224 -0.78 -21.50 -7.41
C PRO A 224 0.59 -20.96 -6.99
N TYR A 225 1.08 -21.42 -5.83
CA TYR A 225 2.42 -21.16 -5.31
C TYR A 225 3.18 -22.46 -5.10
N GLY A 226 4.49 -22.45 -5.36
CA GLY A 226 5.39 -23.55 -5.06
C GLY A 226 5.72 -23.65 -3.57
N GLU A 227 6.36 -24.75 -3.18
CA GLU A 227 6.83 -24.95 -1.79
C GLU A 227 7.89 -23.92 -1.36
N ASP A 228 8.60 -23.32 -2.31
CA ASP A 228 9.54 -22.22 -2.11
C ASP A 228 8.87 -20.85 -1.92
N GLY A 229 7.54 -20.80 -2.01
CA GLY A 229 6.73 -19.59 -1.91
C GLY A 229 6.69 -18.76 -3.20
N GLU A 230 7.29 -19.24 -4.29
CA GLU A 230 7.25 -18.57 -5.59
C GLU A 230 5.91 -18.79 -6.30
N LEU A 231 5.44 -17.76 -7.00
CA LEU A 231 4.24 -17.87 -7.82
C LEU A 231 4.52 -18.74 -9.06
N LEU A 232 3.64 -19.72 -9.30
CA LEU A 232 3.74 -20.64 -10.45
C LEU A 232 3.09 -20.01 -11.70
N GLU A 233 3.78 -19.06 -12.33
CA GLU A 233 3.27 -18.26 -13.45
C GLU A 233 2.74 -19.09 -14.63
N SER A 234 3.36 -20.24 -14.92
CA SER A 234 2.95 -21.14 -16.00
C SER A 234 1.61 -21.85 -15.75
N GLN A 235 1.08 -21.77 -14.52
CA GLN A 235 -0.19 -22.38 -14.12
C GLN A 235 -1.30 -21.34 -13.93
N LEU A 236 -1.03 -20.07 -14.24
CA LEU A 236 -2.04 -19.02 -14.18
C LEU A 236 -3.03 -19.17 -15.34
N GLY A 237 -4.32 -19.09 -15.02
CA GLY A 237 -5.36 -18.90 -16.03
C GLY A 237 -5.33 -17.49 -16.64
N GLU A 238 -6.23 -17.25 -17.59
CA GLU A 238 -6.43 -15.92 -18.17
C GLU A 238 -6.85 -14.89 -17.11
N PRO A 239 -6.47 -13.61 -17.27
CA PRO A 239 -7.00 -12.54 -16.44
C PRO A 239 -8.53 -12.51 -16.40
N SER A 240 -9.09 -12.13 -15.25
CA SER A 240 -10.53 -11.97 -15.08
C SER A 240 -11.04 -10.73 -15.82
N LYS A 241 -12.28 -10.78 -16.31
CA LYS A 241 -12.97 -9.61 -16.90
C LYS A 241 -13.12 -8.45 -15.92
N THR A 242 -13.17 -8.74 -14.62
CA THR A 242 -13.22 -7.72 -13.55
C THR A 242 -11.83 -7.35 -13.04
N GLY A 243 -10.77 -7.96 -13.55
CA GLY A 243 -9.40 -7.65 -13.21
C GLY A 243 -8.98 -6.26 -13.67
N LEU A 244 -8.06 -5.68 -12.91
CA LEU A 244 -7.42 -4.42 -13.28
C LEU A 244 -6.33 -4.67 -14.33
N ARG A 245 -6.19 -3.71 -15.22
CA ARG A 245 -5.10 -3.63 -16.18
C ARG A 245 -4.02 -2.70 -15.64
N ARG A 246 -2.76 -3.14 -15.70
CA ARG A 246 -1.61 -2.25 -15.48
C ARG A 246 -1.52 -1.26 -16.64
N ILE A 247 -1.68 0.02 -16.34
CA ILE A 247 -1.63 1.09 -17.35
C ILE A 247 -0.27 1.79 -17.37
N ASP A 248 0.51 1.65 -16.29
CA ASP A 248 1.89 2.14 -16.23
C ASP A 248 2.71 1.28 -15.26
N HIS A 249 4.02 1.20 -15.50
CA HIS A 249 4.98 0.46 -14.68
C HIS A 249 6.41 0.97 -14.91
N PHE A 250 7.02 1.55 -13.88
CA PHE A 250 8.34 2.17 -14.01
C PHE A 250 9.11 2.14 -12.69
N GLN A 251 10.44 2.25 -12.76
CA GLN A 251 11.25 2.49 -11.56
C GLN A 251 11.19 3.97 -11.21
N PRO A 252 10.82 4.35 -9.97
CA PRO A 252 10.79 5.74 -9.58
C PRO A 252 12.21 6.32 -9.52
N LYS A 253 12.34 7.64 -9.71
CA LYS A 253 13.63 8.34 -9.60
C LYS A 253 14.21 8.25 -8.19
N ARG A 254 13.31 8.19 -7.20
CA ARG A 254 13.62 8.10 -5.78
C ARG A 254 12.49 7.41 -5.02
N THR A 255 12.83 6.71 -3.97
CA THR A 255 11.93 6.04 -3.01
C THR A 255 12.52 6.21 -1.60
N HIS A 256 11.99 5.52 -0.59
CA HIS A 256 12.62 5.41 0.72
C HIS A 256 13.94 4.63 0.66
N GLU A 257 14.84 4.88 1.60
CA GLU A 257 16.19 4.30 1.63
C GLU A 257 16.23 2.77 1.49
N ILE A 258 15.24 2.06 2.06
CA ILE A 258 15.13 0.60 1.97
C ILE A 258 14.86 0.07 0.55
N GLY A 259 14.41 0.93 -0.35
CA GLY A 259 14.19 0.63 -1.76
C GLY A 259 15.41 0.89 -2.65
N TYR A 260 16.61 1.06 -2.07
CA TYR A 260 17.88 1.15 -2.79
C TYR A 260 18.75 -0.06 -2.48
N ASN A 261 19.49 -0.54 -3.49
CA ASN A 261 20.51 -1.56 -3.30
C ASN A 261 21.84 -0.97 -2.80
N ALA A 262 22.84 -1.82 -2.57
CA ALA A 262 24.15 -1.40 -2.07
C ALA A 262 24.91 -0.45 -3.03
N GLU A 263 24.56 -0.44 -4.31
CA GLU A 263 25.12 0.48 -5.30
C GLU A 263 24.32 1.79 -5.44
N GLY A 264 23.32 2.02 -4.57
CA GLY A 264 22.48 3.21 -4.59
C GLY A 264 21.48 3.25 -5.76
N LYS A 265 21.17 2.10 -6.36
CA LYS A 265 20.14 1.99 -7.40
C LYS A 265 18.79 1.64 -6.80
N VAL A 266 17.75 2.31 -7.25
CA VAL A 266 16.36 2.01 -6.88
C VAL A 266 16.00 0.59 -7.32
N THR A 267 15.44 -0.18 -6.39
CA THR A 267 14.91 -1.53 -6.61
C THR A 267 13.39 -1.56 -6.64
N ASP A 268 12.74 -0.59 -6.00
CA ASP A 268 11.28 -0.46 -5.99
C ASP A 268 10.75 -0.19 -7.40
N TRP A 269 9.50 -0.57 -7.62
CA TRP A 269 8.76 -0.23 -8.82
C TRP A 269 7.47 0.50 -8.44
N VAL A 270 6.97 1.33 -9.35
CA VAL A 270 5.64 1.92 -9.25
C VAL A 270 4.80 1.30 -10.36
N SER A 271 3.66 0.73 -9.99
CA SER A 271 2.62 0.34 -10.95
C SER A 271 1.34 1.13 -10.73
N VAL A 272 0.72 1.48 -11.85
CA VAL A 272 -0.59 2.16 -11.87
C VAL A 272 -1.58 1.26 -12.60
N TRP A 273 -2.76 1.08 -12.02
CA TRP A 273 -3.78 0.17 -12.51
C TRP A 273 -5.12 0.87 -12.67
N ALA A 274 -5.90 0.41 -13.63
CA ALA A 274 -7.27 0.87 -13.85
C ALA A 274 -8.18 -0.31 -14.19
N ARG A 275 -9.49 -0.11 -14.05
CA ARG A 275 -10.48 -1.09 -14.54
C ARG A 275 -10.29 -1.31 -16.05
N SER A 276 -10.52 -2.53 -16.48
CA SER A 276 -10.60 -2.86 -17.91
C SER A 276 -11.81 -2.14 -18.51
N SER A 277 -11.60 -1.44 -19.63
CA SER A 277 -12.64 -0.74 -20.40
C SER A 277 -13.50 -1.70 -21.21
#